data_AF-A0A968J5N7-F1
#
_entry.id   AF-A0A968J5N7-F1
#
_cell.length_a   1.000
_cell.length_b   1.000
_cell.length_c   1.000
_cell.angle_alpha   90.00
_cell.angle_beta   90.00
_cell.angle_gamma   90.00
#
_symmetry.space_group_name_H-M   'P 1'
#
loop_
_entity.id
_entity.type
_entity.pdbx_description
1 polymer ?
#
loop_
_entity_poly.entity_id
_entity_poly.type
_entity_poly.pdbx_seq_one_letter_code
_entity_poly.pdbx_strand_id
1 'polypeptide(L)' 'MKTFVFEPSFKRAFKALTRRNPEIEHLIAETLNLLTEDPFAPQLKSHKLKGDFSGAWACKVL' A
#
# COMPACT_ATOMS: atom_id res chain seq x y z
N MET A 1 -17.13 -0.44 -5.90
CA MET A 1 -16.31 -0.63 -4.68
C MET A 1 -15.19 -1.61 -5.00
N LYS A 2 -13.93 -1.24 -4.75
CA LYS A 2 -12.81 -2.18 -4.81
C LYS A 2 -12.59 -2.74 -3.40
N THR A 3 -12.38 -4.03 -3.29
CA THR A 3 -12.13 -4.70 -2.00
C THR A 3 -10.67 -5.12 -1.93
N PHE A 4 -9.99 -4.82 -0.83
CA PHE A 4 -8.63 -5.30 -0.61
C PHE A 4 -8.63 -6.77 -0.17
N VAL A 5 -7.70 -7.52 -0.73
CA VAL A 5 -7.30 -8.83 -0.22
C VAL A 5 -5.90 -8.69 0.33
N PHE A 6 -5.74 -8.97 1.63
CA PHE A 6 -4.47 -8.83 2.32
C PHE A 6 -3.81 -10.19 2.56
N GLU A 7 -2.64 -10.37 1.97
CA GLU A 7 -1.78 -11.52 2.24
C GLU A 7 -1.33 -11.56 3.72
N PRO A 8 -1.13 -12.75 4.32
CA PRO A 8 -0.61 -12.86 5.68
C PRO A 8 0.76 -12.21 5.87
N SER A 9 1.58 -12.15 4.81
CA SER A 9 2.85 -11.40 4.82
C SER A 9 2.63 -9.90 5.01
N PHE A 10 1.64 -9.31 4.31
CA PHE A 10 1.27 -7.90 4.45
C PHE A 10 0.82 -7.59 5.89
N LYS A 11 -0.09 -8.38 6.45
CA LYS A 11 -0.60 -8.16 7.83
C LYS A 11 0.53 -8.20 8.87
N ARG A 12 1.49 -9.12 8.72
CA ARG A 12 2.67 -9.21 9.59
C ARG A 12 3.59 -8.01 9.44
N ALA A 13 3.88 -7.60 8.20
CA ALA A 13 4.72 -6.43 7.92
C ALA A 13 4.09 -5.13 8.45
N PHE A 14 2.79 -4.93 8.20
CA PHE A 14 2.01 -3.80 8.71
C PHE A 14 2.10 -3.72 10.23
N LYS A 15 1.77 -4.80 10.95
CA LYS A 15 1.86 -4.84 12.42
C LYS A 15 3.27 -4.57 12.95
N ALA A 16 4.29 -5.09 12.27
CA ALA A 16 5.68 -4.87 12.68
C ALA A 16 6.11 -3.40 12.50
N LEU A 17 5.65 -2.77 11.43
CA LEU A 17 5.94 -1.39 11.08
C LEU A 17 5.22 -0.40 12.01
N THR A 18 3.90 -0.55 12.20
CA THR A 18 3.12 0.33 13.06
C THR A 18 3.51 0.23 14.54
N ARG A 19 3.98 -0.94 14.99
CA ARG A 19 4.53 -1.09 16.36
C ARG A 19 5.79 -0.27 16.58
N ARG A 20 6.62 -0.07 15.55
CA ARG A 20 7.88 0.68 15.64
C ARG A 20 7.67 2.17 15.38
N ASN A 21 6.69 2.50 14.56
CA ASN A 21 6.35 3.85 14.15
C ASN A 21 4.81 3.95 14.12
N PRO A 22 4.17 4.36 15.23
CA PRO A 22 2.72 4.46 15.28
C PRO A 22 2.15 5.50 14.31
N GLU A 23 2.89 6.58 14.01
CA GLU A 23 2.41 7.63 13.11
C GLU A 23 2.19 7.15 11.65
N ILE A 24 2.90 6.12 11.22
CA ILE A 24 2.75 5.56 9.86
C ILE A 24 1.44 4.81 9.65
N GLU A 25 0.74 4.41 10.72
CA GLU A 25 -0.53 3.69 10.62
C GLU A 25 -1.58 4.52 9.89
N HIS A 26 -1.70 5.80 10.26
CA HIS A 26 -2.61 6.74 9.61
C HIS A 26 -2.27 6.94 8.14
N LEU A 27 -0.99 7.12 7.82
CA LEU A 27 -0.53 7.34 6.43
C LEU A 27 -0.81 6.12 5.55
N ILE A 28 -0.65 4.91 6.08
CA ILE A 28 -1.01 3.68 5.36
C ILE A 28 -2.53 3.61 5.16
N ALA A 29 -3.33 3.96 6.17
CA ALA A 29 -4.79 3.97 6.04
C ALA A 29 -5.27 4.97 4.97
N GLU A 30 -4.71 6.19 4.95
CA GLU A 30 -4.98 7.19 3.90
C GLU A 30 -4.57 6.69 2.52
N THR A 31 -3.39 6.08 2.41
CA THR A 31 -2.89 5.48 1.16
C THR A 31 -3.84 4.38 0.66
N LEU A 32 -4.32 3.51 1.56
CA LEU A 32 -5.28 2.45 1.22
C LEU A 32 -6.63 3.04 0.77
N ASN A 33 -7.13 4.08 1.43
CA ASN A 33 -8.35 4.77 1.01
C ASN A 33 -8.20 5.35 -0.40
N LEU A 34 -7.12 6.08 -0.67
CA LEU A 34 -6.86 6.66 -1.99
C LEU A 34 -6.74 5.57 -3.07
N LEU A 35 -6.09 4.44 -2.77
CA LEU A 35 -6.01 3.29 -3.68
C LEU A 35 -7.40 2.72 -4.05
N THR A 36 -8.39 2.77 -3.13
CA THR A 36 -9.75 2.31 -3.45
C THR A 36 -10.45 3.25 -4.44
N GLU A 37 -10.21 4.55 -4.30
CA GLU A 37 -10.74 5.61 -5.17
C GLU A 37 -10.03 5.56 -6.53
N ASP A 38 -8.74 5.89 -6.56
CA ASP A 38 -7.90 5.92 -7.75
C ASP A 38 -6.49 5.35 -7.49
N PRO A 39 -6.18 4.13 -7.96
CA PRO A 39 -4.87 3.51 -7.76
C PRO A 39 -3.74 4.17 -8.56
N PHE A 40 -4.06 5.05 -9.52
CA PHE A 40 -3.09 5.80 -10.31
C PHE A 40 -3.06 7.29 -9.96
N ALA A 41 -3.65 7.66 -8.83
CA ALA A 41 -3.61 9.02 -8.31
C ALA A 41 -2.15 9.51 -8.23
N PRO A 42 -1.82 10.72 -8.71
CA PRO A 42 -0.44 11.20 -8.79
C PRO A 42 0.30 11.19 -7.45
N GLN A 43 -0.41 11.33 -6.33
CA GLN A 43 0.16 11.32 -4.98
C GLN A 43 0.77 9.95 -4.63
N LEU A 44 0.17 8.87 -5.13
CA LEU A 44 0.63 7.50 -4.91
C LEU A 44 1.92 7.17 -5.64
N LYS A 45 2.30 7.94 -6.68
CA LYS A 45 3.47 7.68 -7.54
C LYS A 45 3.52 6.21 -7.99
N SER A 46 2.34 5.68 -8.33
CA SER A 46 2.17 4.27 -8.70
C SER A 46 2.98 3.93 -9.94
N HIS A 47 3.77 2.86 -9.88
CA HIS A 47 4.58 2.40 -11.00
C HIS A 47 4.60 0.88 -11.09
N LYS A 48 4.74 0.39 -12.33
CA LYS A 48 4.86 -1.04 -12.62
C LYS A 48 6.19 -1.57 -12.14
N LEU A 49 6.15 -2.72 -11.48
CA LEU A 49 7.36 -3.48 -11.16
C LEU A 49 7.80 -4.32 -12.37
N LYS A 50 9.07 -4.71 -12.38
CA LYS A 50 9.71 -5.50 -13.44
C LYS A 50 10.40 -6.73 -12.83
N GLY A 51 10.83 -7.67 -13.68
CA GLY A 51 11.50 -8.91 -13.24
C GLY A 51 10.52 -9.86 -12.57
N ASP A 52 10.91 -10.45 -11.44
CA ASP A 52 10.11 -11.43 -10.67
C ASP A 52 8.76 -10.86 -10.19
N PHE A 53 8.63 -9.54 -10.13
CA PHE A 53 7.40 -8.83 -9.76
C PHE A 53 6.65 -8.26 -10.97
N SER A 54 6.96 -8.71 -12.18
CA SER A 54 6.23 -8.32 -13.38
C SER A 54 4.72 -8.60 -13.22
N GLY A 55 3.89 -7.61 -13.53
CA GLY A 55 2.44 -7.65 -13.32
C GLY A 55 1.98 -7.05 -11.97
N ALA A 56 2.89 -6.83 -11.03
CA ALA A 56 2.61 -6.10 -9.80
C ALA A 56 2.91 -4.59 -9.92
N TRP A 57 2.38 -3.83 -8.97
CA TRP A 57 2.56 -2.38 -8.86
C TRP A 57 3.03 -2.02 -7.46
N ALA A 58 3.81 -0.95 -7.37
CA ALA A 58 4.19 -0.31 -6.12
C ALA A 58 3.67 1.13 -6.08
N CYS A 59 3.35 1.61 -4.89
CA CYS A 59 2.99 3.00 -4.61
C CYS A 59 3.76 3.49 -3.38
N LYS A 60 3.80 4.81 -3.20
CA LYS A 60 4.39 5.46 -2.04
C LYS A 60 3.32 5.59 -0.95
N VAL A 61 3.69 5.28 0.29
CA VAL A 61 2.93 5.71 1.47
C VAL A 61 3.06 7.24 1.58
N LEU A 62 1.92 7.93 1.70
CA LEU A 62 1.87 9.39 1.68
C LEU A 62 2.76 10.01 2.76
#